data_AF-A0AAD6YF91-F1
#
_entry.id   AF-A0AAD6YF91-F1
#
_cell.length_a   1.000
_cell.length_b   1.000
_cell.length_c   1.000
_cell.angle_alpha   90.00
_cell.angle_beta   90.00
_cell.angle_gamma   90.00
#
_symmetry.space_group_name_H-M   'P 1'
#
loop_
_entity.id
_entity.type
_entity.pdbx_description
1 polymer ?
#
loop_
_entity_poly.entity_id
_entity_poly.type
_entity_poly.pdbx_seq_one_letter_code
_entity_poly.pdbx_strand_id
1 'polypeptide(L)'
;IQDLKGENLTREGRLFAILVSVAWHEIWRLRVDRVLTHRNKIHSELAICTQWLQSINASLSRDRILTDKIKFGKLCFNKELVLNTWSGLLLNEESLPDDWTYTKGVLVGIQPYTVRKGIG
;
A
#
# COMPACT_ATOMS: atom_id res chain seq x y z
N ILE A 1 4.76 -27.06 24.64
CA ILE A 1 5.08 -26.07 23.58
C ILE A 1 4.22 -24.87 23.87
N GLN A 2 4.73 -23.99 24.72
CA GLN A 2 4.06 -22.82 25.27
C GLN A 2 4.41 -21.63 24.38
N ASP A 3 3.43 -20.74 24.20
CA ASP A 3 3.62 -19.33 23.84
C ASP A 3 4.03 -18.97 22.40
N LEU A 4 3.12 -19.20 21.45
CA LEU A 4 2.99 -18.30 20.28
C LEU A 4 1.97 -17.19 20.61
N LYS A 5 2.18 -16.52 21.74
CA LYS A 5 1.41 -15.34 22.11
C LYS A 5 1.80 -14.26 21.11
N GLY A 6 0.93 -14.05 20.12
CA GLY A 6 1.12 -13.13 19.01
C GLY A 6 1.75 -11.82 19.48
N GLU A 7 3.05 -11.70 19.26
CA GLU A 7 3.74 -10.43 19.38
C GLU A 7 3.05 -9.51 18.39
N ASN A 8 2.48 -8.43 18.92
CA ASN A 8 1.94 -7.34 18.13
C ASN A 8 2.94 -7.06 17.01
N LEU A 9 2.58 -7.34 15.74
CA LEU A 9 3.42 -6.93 14.62
C LEU A 9 3.70 -5.45 14.85
N THR A 10 4.96 -5.14 15.15
CA THR A 10 5.44 -3.77 15.30
C THR A 10 5.01 -3.00 14.05
N ARG A 11 4.79 -1.67 14.15
CA ARG A 11 4.26 -0.86 13.04
C ARG A 11 4.94 -1.17 11.71
N GLU A 12 6.25 -1.42 11.77
CA GLU A 12 7.12 -1.76 10.65
C GLU A 12 6.80 -3.14 10.08
N GLY A 13 6.52 -4.13 10.92
CA GLY A 13 6.13 -5.47 10.51
C GLY A 13 4.83 -5.48 9.71
N ARG A 14 3.82 -4.72 10.15
CA ARG A 14 2.52 -4.64 9.43
C ARG A 14 2.68 -3.96 8.08
N LEU A 15 3.33 -2.80 8.04
CA LEU A 15 3.57 -2.07 6.80
C LEU A 15 4.39 -2.94 5.82
N PHE A 16 5.46 -3.57 6.30
CA PHE A 16 6.28 -4.48 5.51
C PHE A 16 5.45 -5.63 4.92
N ALA A 17 4.61 -6.27 5.72
CA ALA A 17 3.75 -7.35 5.25
C ALA A 17 2.78 -6.89 4.14
N ILE A 18 2.21 -5.69 4.26
CA ILE A 18 1.36 -5.09 3.21
C ILE A 18 2.18 -4.88 1.93
N LEU A 19 3.35 -4.23 2.02
CA LEU A 19 4.19 -3.92 0.86
C LEU A 19 4.66 -5.19 0.14
N VAL A 20 5.12 -6.20 0.88
CA VAL A 20 5.55 -7.48 0.33
C VAL A 20 4.39 -8.22 -0.32
N SER A 21 3.21 -8.23 0.31
CA SER A 21 2.02 -8.89 -0.27
C SER A 21 1.60 -8.23 -1.58
N VAL A 22 1.60 -6.89 -1.62
CA VAL A 22 1.30 -6.14 -2.84
C VAL A 22 2.35 -6.41 -3.92
N ALA A 23 3.64 -6.37 -3.60
CA ALA A 23 4.71 -6.67 -4.54
C ALA A 23 4.63 -8.10 -5.09
N TRP A 24 4.37 -9.08 -4.23
CA TRP A 24 4.18 -10.47 -4.63
C TRP A 24 3.02 -10.63 -5.62
N HIS A 25 1.88 -10.01 -5.32
CA HIS A 25 0.70 -10.05 -6.19
C HIS A 25 0.99 -9.41 -7.56
N GLU A 26 1.70 -8.28 -7.60
CA GLU A 26 2.13 -7.66 -8.87
C GLU A 26 3.04 -8.60 -9.68
N ILE A 27 4.06 -9.20 -9.05
CA ILE A 27 4.98 -10.16 -9.71
C ILE A 27 4.21 -11.35 -10.25
N TRP A 28 3.30 -11.92 -9.45
CA TRP A 28 2.44 -13.02 -9.85
C TRP A 28 1.59 -12.64 -11.08
N ARG A 29 0.91 -11.48 -11.04
CA ARG A 29 0.10 -11.01 -12.17
C ARG A 29 0.93 -10.82 -13.45
N LEU A 30 2.12 -10.23 -13.35
CA LEU A 30 3.03 -10.05 -14.49
C LEU A 30 3.48 -11.40 -15.08
N ARG A 31 3.76 -12.39 -14.23
CA ARG A 31 4.07 -13.76 -14.69
C ARG A 31 2.89 -14.37 -15.43
N VAL A 32 1.68 -14.22 -14.90
CA VAL A 32 0.46 -14.76 -15.51
C VAL A 32 0.20 -14.10 -16.88
N ASP A 33 0.30 -12.77 -17.01
CA ASP A 33 0.12 -12.06 -18.30
C ASP A 33 1.13 -12.55 -19.35
N ARG A 34 2.39 -12.75 -18.93
CA ARG A 34 3.45 -13.29 -19.81
C ARG A 34 3.17 -14.72 -20.25
N VAL A 35 2.72 -15.60 -19.36
CA VAL A 35 2.53 -17.03 -19.65
C VAL A 35 1.24 -17.28 -20.46
N LEU A 36 0.14 -16.62 -20.09
CA LEU A 36 -1.19 -16.94 -20.61
C LEU A 36 -1.66 -16.04 -21.75
N THR A 37 -1.27 -14.77 -21.78
CA THR A 37 -1.90 -13.79 -22.68
C THR A 37 -0.93 -13.26 -23.74
N HIS A 38 0.29 -12.88 -23.35
CA HIS A 38 1.25 -12.28 -24.27
C HIS A 38 2.68 -12.77 -24.00
N ARG A 39 3.12 -13.85 -24.67
CA ARG A 39 4.44 -14.48 -24.46
C ARG A 39 5.64 -13.53 -24.54
N ASN A 40 5.52 -12.38 -25.21
CA ASN A 40 6.61 -11.42 -25.45
C ASN A 40 6.26 -9.95 -25.09
N LYS A 41 5.22 -9.69 -24.29
CA LYS A 41 4.92 -8.31 -23.89
C LYS A 41 5.92 -7.84 -22.85
N ILE A 42 6.71 -6.83 -23.22
CA ILE A 42 7.57 -6.11 -22.28
C ILE A 42 6.71 -5.03 -21.63
N HIS A 43 6.47 -5.16 -20.33
CA HIS A 43 5.81 -4.12 -19.56
C HIS A 43 6.78 -2.95 -19.36
N SER A 44 6.30 -1.73 -19.59
CA SER A 44 7.06 -0.52 -19.23
C SER A 44 7.25 -0.47 -17.72
N GLU A 45 8.47 -0.16 -17.28
CA GLU A 45 8.80 0.03 -15.85
C GLU A 45 7.87 1.08 -15.22
N LEU A 46 7.59 2.17 -15.93
CA LEU A 46 6.66 3.22 -15.47
C LEU A 46 5.25 2.65 -15.25
N ALA A 47 4.78 1.78 -16.14
CA ALA A 47 3.47 1.16 -16.01
C ALA A 47 3.41 0.21 -14.80
N ILE A 48 4.48 -0.58 -14.59
CA ILE A 48 4.61 -1.45 -13.41
C ILE A 48 4.61 -0.62 -12.12
N CYS A 49 5.45 0.42 -12.04
CA CYS A 49 5.53 1.28 -10.86
C CYS A 49 4.21 1.99 -10.57
N THR A 50 3.54 2.51 -11.61
CA THR A 50 2.23 3.17 -11.47
C THR A 50 1.19 2.19 -10.95
N GLN A 51 1.16 0.97 -11.48
CA GLN A 51 0.20 -0.05 -11.07
C GLN A 51 0.47 -0.54 -9.64
N TRP A 52 1.74 -0.73 -9.28
CA TRP A 52 2.14 -1.05 -7.92
C TRP A 52 1.74 0.05 -6.92
N LEU A 53 1.96 1.32 -7.29
CA LEU A 53 1.54 2.47 -6.50
C LEU A 53 0.03 2.54 -6.32
N GLN A 54 -0.74 2.24 -7.36
CA GLN A 54 -2.20 2.12 -7.28
C GLN A 54 -2.63 1.01 -6.31
N SER A 55 -1.97 -0.14 -6.35
CA SER A 55 -2.24 -1.26 -5.43
C SER A 55 -1.93 -0.89 -3.96
N ILE A 56 -0.85 -0.15 -3.70
CA ILE A 56 -0.54 0.36 -2.34
C ILE A 56 -1.62 1.36 -1.89
N ASN A 57 -1.99 2.32 -2.74
CA ASN A 57 -3.05 3.29 -2.43
C ASN A 57 -4.42 2.63 -2.20
N ALA A 58 -4.71 1.52 -2.89
CA ALA A 58 -5.89 0.72 -2.66
C ALA A 58 -5.87 0.05 -1.28
N SER A 59 -4.72 -0.48 -0.85
CA SER A 59 -4.53 -1.02 0.50
C SER A 59 -4.72 0.05 1.58
N LEU A 60 -4.13 1.24 1.41
CA LEU A 60 -4.34 2.39 2.30
C LEU A 60 -5.82 2.77 2.37
N SER A 61 -6.49 2.86 1.22
CA SER A 61 -7.91 3.21 1.14
C SER A 61 -8.79 2.16 1.83
N ARG A 62 -8.46 0.87 1.69
CA ARG A 62 -9.15 -0.23 2.36
C ARG A 62 -8.97 -0.15 3.87
N ASP A 63 -7.75 0.03 4.34
CA ASP A 63 -7.45 0.21 5.76
C ASP A 63 -8.24 1.37 6.36
N ARG A 64 -8.24 2.51 5.66
CA ARG A 64 -9.02 3.69 6.05
C ARG A 64 -10.52 3.36 6.17
N ILE A 65 -11.10 2.72 5.15
CA ILE A 65 -12.53 2.35 5.15
C ILE A 65 -12.85 1.42 6.34
N LEU A 66 -11.96 0.47 6.64
CA LEU A 66 -12.14 -0.47 7.74
C LEU A 66 -12.05 0.18 9.12
N THR A 67 -11.63 1.45 9.24
CA THR A 67 -11.72 2.20 10.51
C THR A 67 -13.12 2.73 10.83
N ASP A 68 -14.05 2.66 9.88
CA ASP A 68 -15.41 3.17 10.05
C ASP A 68 -16.21 2.32 11.05
N LYS A 69 -16.32 2.81 12.28
CA LYS A 69 -17.07 2.17 13.37
C LYS A 69 -18.57 2.06 13.08
N ILE A 70 -19.13 2.99 12.31
CA ILE A 70 -20.56 2.97 11.98
C ILE A 70 -20.85 1.79 11.05
N LYS A 71 -19.98 1.56 10.07
CA LYS A 71 -20.15 0.47 9.10
C LYS A 71 -19.71 -0.90 9.62
N PHE A 72 -18.61 -0.97 10.37
CA PHE A 72 -17.97 -2.24 10.72
C PHE A 72 -18.07 -2.62 12.19
N GLY A 73 -18.60 -1.74 13.06
CA GLY A 73 -18.83 -2.02 14.47
C GLY A 73 -17.58 -2.56 15.17
N LYS A 74 -17.67 -3.75 15.76
CA LYS A 74 -16.55 -4.42 16.46
C LYS A 74 -15.47 -4.99 15.54
N LEU A 75 -15.75 -5.11 14.24
CA LEU A 75 -14.79 -5.59 13.24
C LEU A 75 -13.97 -4.45 12.64
N CYS A 76 -14.21 -3.21 13.07
CA CYS A 76 -13.44 -2.07 12.60
C CYS A 76 -11.97 -2.18 13.04
N PHE A 77 -11.07 -1.67 12.23
CA PHE A 77 -9.68 -1.49 12.61
C PHE A 77 -9.54 -0.37 13.62
N ASN A 78 -8.60 -0.53 14.55
CA ASN A 78 -8.18 0.57 15.40
C ASN A 78 -7.55 1.65 14.49
N LYS A 79 -8.07 2.87 14.60
CA LYS A 79 -7.55 4.03 13.87
C LYS A 79 -6.09 4.29 14.15
N GLU A 80 -5.69 4.20 15.41
CA GLU A 80 -4.30 4.43 15.82
C GLU A 80 -3.36 3.44 15.12
N LEU A 81 -3.78 2.18 14.97
CA LEU A 81 -3.02 1.19 14.21
C LEU A 81 -2.86 1.62 12.74
N VAL A 82 -3.93 2.11 12.11
CA VAL A 82 -3.89 2.57 10.71
C VAL A 82 -3.02 3.82 10.55
N LEU A 83 -3.21 4.84 11.41
CA LEU A 83 -2.40 6.06 11.42
C LEU A 83 -0.91 5.72 11.57
N ASN A 84 -0.57 4.88 12.55
CA ASN A 84 0.81 4.46 12.80
C ASN A 84 1.41 3.60 11.69
N THR A 85 0.60 2.81 10.98
CA THR A 85 1.10 1.95 9.88
C THR A 85 1.52 2.77 8.67
N TRP A 86 0.77 3.83 8.35
CA TRP A 86 0.96 4.60 7.12
C TRP A 86 1.74 5.90 7.33
N SER A 87 2.04 6.27 8.58
CA SER A 87 2.84 7.46 8.88
C SER A 87 4.25 7.37 8.30
N GLY A 88 4.74 8.50 7.79
CA GLY A 88 6.01 8.64 7.08
C GLY A 88 5.96 8.24 5.60
N LEU A 89 4.82 7.71 5.12
CA LEU A 89 4.65 7.30 3.71
C LEU A 89 3.64 8.16 2.96
N LEU A 90 2.94 9.11 3.60
CA LEU A 90 1.87 9.85 2.96
C LEU A 90 2.41 11.00 2.11
N LEU A 91 1.75 11.26 0.99
CA LEU A 91 2.03 12.43 0.17
C LEU A 91 1.56 13.68 0.91
N ASN A 92 2.46 14.66 1.08
CA ASN A 92 2.19 15.92 1.79
C ASN A 92 1.68 15.68 3.23
N GLU A 93 2.26 14.72 3.94
CA GLU A 93 1.82 14.31 5.29
C GLU A 93 1.71 15.49 6.28
N GLU A 94 2.63 16.45 6.22
CA GLU A 94 2.63 17.65 7.08
C GLU A 94 1.39 18.53 6.92
N SER A 95 0.68 18.42 5.78
CA SER A 95 -0.55 19.18 5.51
C SER A 95 -1.82 18.43 5.93
N LEU A 96 -1.70 17.16 6.34
CA LEU A 96 -2.83 16.34 6.76
C LEU A 96 -3.12 16.55 8.25
N PRO A 97 -4.40 16.42 8.67
CA PRO A 97 -4.74 16.36 10.09
C PRO A 97 -4.12 15.12 10.75
N ASP A 98 -3.86 15.19 12.06
CA ASP A 98 -3.37 14.06 12.87
C ASP A 98 -4.22 12.79 12.66
N ASP A 99 -5.55 12.95 12.60
CA ASP A 99 -6.48 11.91 12.17
C ASP A 99 -6.96 12.13 10.73
N TRP A 100 -6.14 11.72 9.76
CA TRP A 100 -6.47 11.78 8.35
C TRP A 100 -7.45 10.69 7.89
N THR A 101 -7.91 9.78 8.78
CA THR A 101 -8.79 8.66 8.37
C THR A 101 -10.14 9.12 7.80
N TYR A 102 -10.55 10.36 8.08
CA TYR A 102 -11.75 10.98 7.49
C TYR A 102 -11.46 11.82 6.25
N THR A 103 -10.19 12.05 5.93
CA THR A 103 -9.77 12.87 4.79
C THR A 103 -9.84 12.07 3.50
N LYS A 104 -10.52 12.63 2.50
CA LYS A 104 -10.58 12.07 1.14
C LYS A 104 -9.28 12.36 0.39
N GLY A 105 -8.92 11.51 -0.56
CA GLY A 105 -7.77 11.75 -1.44
C GLY A 105 -6.38 11.61 -0.79
N VAL A 106 -6.27 11.01 0.39
CA VAL A 106 -4.98 10.65 0.98
C VAL A 106 -4.32 9.56 0.14
N LEU A 107 -3.06 9.80 -0.26
CA LEU A 107 -2.26 8.93 -1.11
C LEU A 107 -0.88 8.72 -0.48
N VAL A 108 -0.20 7.64 -0.86
CA VAL A 108 1.21 7.44 -0.53
C VAL A 108 2.12 8.30 -1.41
N GLY A 109 3.17 8.85 -0.83
CA GLY A 109 4.14 9.75 -1.46
C GLY A 109 5.30 9.07 -2.17
N ILE A 110 5.14 7.82 -2.63
CA ILE A 110 6.19 7.11 -3.37
C ILE A 110 6.26 7.67 -4.79
N GLN A 111 7.32 8.41 -5.10
CA GLN A 111 7.58 8.85 -6.47
C GLN A 111 8.13 7.69 -7.31
N PRO A 112 7.53 7.38 -8.47
CA PRO A 112 8.14 6.45 -9.40
C PRO A 112 9.49 7.01 -9.86
N TYR A 113 10.52 6.16 -9.92
CA TYR A 113 11.78 6.52 -10.55
C TYR A 113 11.51 6.86 -12.01
N THR A 114 11.47 8.15 -12.32
CA THR A 114 11.49 8.63 -13.69
C THR A 114 12.94 8.71 -14.10
N VAL A 115 13.35 7.88 -15.06
CA VAL A 115 14.64 8.05 -15.74
C VAL A 115 14.67 9.49 -16.24
N ARG A 116 15.53 10.33 -15.65
CA ARG A 116 15.82 11.66 -16.20
C ARG A 116 16.38 11.42 -17.59
N LYS A 117 15.58 11.62 -18.63
CA LYS A 117 16.10 11.78 -19.99
C LYS A 117 16.99 13.00 -19.94
N GLY A 118 18.31 12.78 -19.87
CA GLY A 118 19.29 13.83 -20.06
C GLY A 118 18.96 14.53 -21.36
N ILE A 119 18.70 15.84 -21.28
CA ILE A 119 18.54 16.70 -22.43
C ILE A 119 19.96 16.92 -22.94
N GLY A 120 20.32 16.22 -24.01
CA GLY A 120 21.47 16.56 -24.84
C GLY A 120 21.12 17.67 -25.81
#